data_AF-A0AAE2HXW8-F1
#
_entry.id   AF-A0AAE2HXW8-F1
#
_cell.length_a   1.000
_cell.length_b   1.000
_cell.length_c   1.000
_cell.angle_alpha   90.00
_cell.angle_beta   90.00
_cell.angle_gamma   90.00
#
_symmetry.space_group_name_H-M   'P 1'
#
loop_
_entity.id
_entity.type
_entity.pdbx_description
1 polymer ?
#
loop_
_entity_poly.entity_id
_entity_poly.type
_entity_poly.pdbx_seq_one_letter_code
_entity_poly.pdbx_strand_id
1 'polypeptide(L)'
;MRLHGPRRGDWVPLLPERTRMLVIMAVPAEALFRSYDYLTPDVDGTSSSLTVVERMMPIEAWGAVCGIVAVVTLWGLILRWPRTAIAGFRLGGATYTLLAAGQWIAVFHNPWLDGIRGAAIVTLFALAYWGLAKGYTDQIRSR
;
A
#
# COMPACT_ATOMS: atom_id res chain seq x y z
N MET A 1 -39.28 6.72 -12.38
CA MET A 1 -38.05 7.33 -12.94
C MET A 1 -37.11 6.18 -13.33
N ARG A 2 -36.92 5.87 -14.62
CA ARG A 2 -36.04 4.77 -15.05
C ARG A 2 -34.60 5.29 -15.12
N LEU A 3 -33.77 4.90 -14.15
CA LEU A 3 -32.33 5.15 -14.20
C LEU A 3 -31.76 4.32 -15.35
N HIS A 4 -31.46 4.99 -16.47
CA HIS A 4 -30.69 4.37 -17.54
C HIS A 4 -29.24 4.34 -17.06
N GLY A 5 -28.66 3.14 -16.98
CA GLY A 5 -27.26 2.98 -16.62
C GLY A 5 -26.35 3.74 -17.58
N PRO A 6 -25.12 4.10 -17.15
CA PRO A 6 -24.18 4.80 -17.99
C PRO A 6 -23.87 3.98 -19.25
N ARG A 7 -23.83 4.64 -20.40
CA ARG A 7 -23.45 4.01 -21.68
C ARG A 7 -21.96 3.66 -21.66
N ARG A 8 -21.59 2.59 -22.36
CA ARG A 8 -20.19 2.18 -22.53
C ARG A 8 -19.40 3.34 -23.18
N GLY A 9 -18.35 3.82 -22.52
CA GLY A 9 -17.50 4.94 -22.99
C GLY A 9 -17.77 6.28 -22.30
N ASP A 10 -19.00 6.54 -21.85
CA ASP A 10 -19.36 7.79 -21.14
C ASP A 10 -19.18 7.66 -19.61
N TRP A 11 -18.96 6.44 -19.14
CA TRP A 11 -18.79 6.17 -17.72
C TRP A 11 -17.43 6.65 -17.22
N VAL A 12 -17.45 7.62 -16.29
CA VAL A 12 -16.29 8.01 -15.50
C VAL A 12 -16.29 7.18 -14.21
N PRO A 13 -15.23 6.41 -13.91
CA PRO A 13 -15.15 5.53 -12.73
C PRO A 13 -14.91 6.32 -11.43
N LEU A 14 -15.76 7.32 -11.15
CA LEU A 14 -15.66 8.18 -9.98
C LEU A 14 -16.54 7.63 -8.86
N LEU A 15 -15.91 7.21 -7.75
CA LEU A 15 -16.64 6.75 -6.58
C LEU A 15 -17.26 7.93 -5.80
N PRO A 16 -18.46 7.76 -5.21
CA PRO A 16 -19.00 8.69 -4.22
C PRO A 16 -18.01 8.91 -3.07
N GLU A 17 -18.00 10.11 -2.48
CA GLU A 17 -16.98 10.53 -1.50
C GLU A 17 -16.76 9.52 -0.37
N ARG A 18 -17.85 9.05 0.28
CA ARG A 18 -17.76 8.09 1.39
C ARG A 18 -17.13 6.76 0.94
N THR A 19 -17.60 6.20 -0.18
CA THR A 19 -17.06 4.96 -0.74
C THR A 19 -15.61 5.12 -1.17
N ARG A 20 -15.26 6.28 -1.75
CA ARG A 20 -13.89 6.61 -2.14
C ARG A 20 -12.97 6.65 -0.93
N MET A 21 -13.38 7.30 0.15
CA MET A 21 -12.61 7.33 1.40
C MET A 21 -12.38 5.93 1.96
N LEU A 22 -13.39 5.06 1.97
CA LEU A 22 -13.23 3.67 2.42
C LEU A 22 -12.14 2.93 1.62
N VAL A 23 -12.19 3.03 0.29
CA VAL A 23 -11.19 2.39 -0.58
C VAL A 23 -9.79 2.98 -0.37
N ILE A 24 -9.69 4.30 -0.21
CA ILE A 24 -8.40 4.97 0.03
C ILE A 24 -7.81 4.56 1.38
N MET A 25 -8.64 4.42 2.41
CA MET A 25 -8.21 4.01 3.76
C MET A 25 -7.74 2.55 3.82
N ALA A 26 -8.17 1.70 2.87
CA ALA A 26 -7.70 0.32 2.78
C ALA A 26 -6.19 0.23 2.48
N VAL A 27 -5.63 1.22 1.77
CA VAL A 27 -4.19 1.24 1.42
C VAL A 27 -3.30 1.35 2.67
N PRO A 28 -3.43 2.37 3.54
CA PRO A 28 -2.64 2.42 4.77
C PRO A 28 -3.04 1.39 5.83
N ALA A 29 -4.24 0.78 5.74
CA ALA A 29 -4.60 -0.33 6.60
C ALA A 29 -3.72 -1.56 6.34
N GLU A 30 -3.32 -1.83 5.10
CA GLU A 30 -2.44 -2.95 4.81
C GLU A 30 -1.03 -2.73 5.38
N ALA A 31 -0.50 -1.49 5.37
CA ALA A 31 0.74 -1.17 6.07
C ALA A 31 0.64 -1.32 7.59
N LEU A 32 -0.55 -1.07 8.17
CA LEU A 32 -0.80 -1.33 9.58
C LEU A 32 -0.77 -2.83 9.89
N PHE A 33 -1.40 -3.66 9.05
CA PHE A 33 -1.36 -5.12 9.22
C PHE A 33 0.04 -5.68 9.04
N ARG A 34 0.77 -5.25 8.00
CA ARG A 34 2.17 -5.67 7.82
C ARG A 34 3.07 -5.22 8.98
N SER A 35 2.82 -4.01 9.53
CA SER A 35 3.52 -3.56 10.74
C SER A 35 3.24 -4.47 11.92
N TYR A 36 2.00 -4.92 12.11
CA TYR A 36 1.64 -5.85 13.16
C TYR A 36 2.37 -7.18 12.94
N ASP A 37 2.23 -7.79 11.76
CA ASP A 37 2.86 -9.07 11.42
C ASP A 37 4.38 -9.07 11.65
N TYR A 38 5.07 -8.00 11.25
CA TYR A 38 6.52 -7.88 11.42
C TYR A 38 6.96 -7.58 12.87
N LEU A 39 6.09 -6.99 13.70
CA LEU A 39 6.39 -6.69 15.11
C LEU A 39 5.95 -7.81 16.07
N THR A 40 5.04 -8.69 15.64
CA THR A 40 4.62 -9.90 16.36
C THR A 40 4.96 -11.14 15.54
N PRO A 41 6.27 -11.44 15.34
CA PRO A 41 6.67 -12.65 14.63
C PRO A 41 6.19 -13.90 15.38
N ASP A 42 5.69 -14.90 14.63
CA ASP A 42 5.24 -16.18 15.17
C ASP A 42 6.34 -16.84 16.03
N VAL A 43 5.95 -17.37 17.19
CA VAL A 43 6.82 -18.13 18.11
C VAL A 43 7.23 -19.49 17.50
N ASP A 44 6.47 -20.00 16.52
CA ASP A 44 6.62 -21.35 15.98
C ASP A 44 7.39 -21.44 14.64
N GLY A 45 8.11 -20.39 14.24
CA GLY A 45 9.07 -20.47 13.14
C GLY A 45 8.47 -20.66 11.73
N THR A 46 7.14 -20.54 11.60
CA THR A 46 6.40 -20.52 10.33
C THR A 46 6.62 -19.24 9.52
N SER A 47 7.37 -18.27 10.07
CA SER A 47 7.91 -17.08 9.40
C SER A 47 8.90 -17.48 8.31
N SER A 48 8.31 -17.87 7.18
CA SER A 48 8.83 -18.00 5.83
C SER A 48 10.14 -17.27 5.54
N SER A 49 11.00 -17.92 4.75
CA SER A 49 12.19 -17.37 4.10
C SER A 49 12.07 -15.87 3.77
N LEU A 50 12.65 -15.03 4.62
CA LEU A 50 12.78 -13.59 4.38
C LEU A 50 13.38 -13.34 2.99
N THR A 51 12.84 -12.35 2.28
CA THR A 51 13.39 -11.92 0.99
C THR A 51 14.76 -11.25 1.19
N VAL A 52 15.50 -11.06 0.09
CA VAL A 52 16.80 -10.35 0.12
C VAL A 52 16.67 -8.97 0.75
N VAL A 53 15.57 -8.26 0.46
CA VAL A 53 15.29 -6.93 1.02
C VAL A 53 14.93 -7.01 2.49
N GLU A 54 14.07 -7.94 2.88
CA GLU A 54 13.70 -8.11 4.29
C GLU A 54 14.91 -8.49 5.16
N ARG A 55 15.94 -9.14 4.58
CA ARG A 55 17.20 -9.43 5.26
C ARG A 55 18.16 -8.24 5.40
N MET A 56 17.89 -7.09 4.77
CA MET A 56 18.78 -5.92 4.85
C MET A 56 18.78 -5.25 6.23
N MET A 57 17.73 -5.46 7.02
CA MET A 57 17.62 -4.97 8.41
C MET A 57 16.72 -5.92 9.23
N PRO A 58 16.71 -5.82 10.57
CA PRO A 58 15.81 -6.64 11.39
C PRO A 58 14.35 -6.51 10.95
N ILE A 59 13.59 -7.60 11.03
CA ILE A 59 12.20 -7.62 10.56
C ILE A 59 11.33 -6.62 11.33
N GLU A 60 11.64 -6.42 12.62
CA GLU A 60 11.01 -5.45 13.50
C GLU A 60 11.24 -4.01 13.02
N ALA A 61 12.40 -3.73 12.40
CA ALA A 61 12.69 -2.43 11.80
C ALA A 61 11.82 -2.19 10.55
N TRP A 62 11.59 -3.23 9.73
CA TRP A 62 10.60 -3.14 8.65
C TRP A 62 9.20 -2.93 9.19
N GLY A 63 8.87 -3.60 10.30
CA GLY A 63 7.61 -3.41 11.01
C GLY A 63 7.40 -1.96 11.44
N ALA A 64 8.40 -1.37 12.10
CA ALA A 64 8.37 0.03 12.49
C ALA A 64 8.22 0.98 11.29
N VAL A 65 8.92 0.73 10.18
CA VAL A 65 8.78 1.53 8.95
C VAL A 65 7.35 1.45 8.40
N CYS A 66 6.76 0.24 8.33
CA CYS A 66 5.38 0.07 7.89
C CYS A 66 4.39 0.77 8.85
N GLY A 67 4.65 0.71 10.15
CA GLY A 67 3.87 1.41 11.17
C GLY A 67 3.91 2.93 10.99
N ILE A 68 5.09 3.51 10.74
CA ILE A 68 5.24 4.94 10.44
C ILE A 68 4.47 5.32 9.18
N VAL A 69 4.57 4.52 8.11
CA VAL A 69 3.79 4.72 6.87
C VAL A 69 2.30 4.77 7.18
N ALA A 70 1.78 3.78 7.92
CA ALA A 70 0.38 3.71 8.27
C ALA A 70 -0.07 4.91 9.10
N VAL A 71 0.65 5.23 10.18
CA VAL A 71 0.32 6.34 11.09
C VAL A 71 0.34 7.68 10.36
N VAL A 72 1.42 8.01 9.65
CA VAL A 72 1.55 9.30 8.95
C VAL A 72 0.44 9.45 7.90
N THR A 73 0.15 8.39 7.14
CA THR A 73 -0.88 8.43 6.09
C THR A 73 -2.27 8.57 6.70
N LEU A 74 -2.63 7.72 7.68
CA LEU A 74 -3.94 7.76 8.34
C LEU A 74 -4.16 9.09 9.06
N TRP A 75 -3.16 9.58 9.78
CA TRP A 75 -3.22 10.87 10.45
C TRP A 75 -3.49 12.01 9.47
N GLY A 76 -2.75 12.03 8.35
CA GLY A 76 -2.95 13.00 7.28
C GLY A 76 -4.35 12.94 6.66
N LEU A 77 -4.90 11.74 6.46
CA LEU A 77 -6.24 11.54 5.90
C LEU A 77 -7.35 11.94 6.90
N ILE A 78 -7.26 11.49 8.15
CA ILE A 78 -8.26 11.73 9.20
C ILE A 78 -8.33 13.22 9.54
N LEU A 79 -7.18 13.86 9.75
CA LEU A 79 -7.11 15.30 10.05
C LEU A 79 -7.24 16.19 8.82
N ARG A 80 -7.37 15.60 7.63
CA ARG A 80 -7.47 16.31 6.35
C ARG A 80 -6.27 17.24 6.11
N TRP A 81 -5.07 16.79 6.48
CA TRP A 81 -3.80 17.47 6.24
C TRP A 81 -3.14 16.91 4.99
N PRO A 82 -3.38 17.52 3.81
CA PRO A 82 -3.11 16.86 2.55
C PRO A 82 -1.59 16.70 2.30
N ARG A 83 -0.76 17.63 2.79
CA ARG A 83 0.71 17.50 2.72
C ARG A 83 1.23 16.30 3.51
N THR A 84 0.69 16.09 4.71
CA THR A 84 1.04 14.95 5.58
C THR A 84 0.58 13.63 4.95
N ALA A 85 -0.65 13.58 4.42
CA ALA A 85 -1.16 12.41 3.71
C ALA A 85 -0.28 12.06 2.50
N ILE A 86 0.07 13.05 1.67
CA ILE A 86 0.96 12.85 0.50
C ILE A 86 2.34 12.35 0.93
N ALA A 87 2.92 12.90 2.01
CA ALA A 87 4.20 12.43 2.53
C ALA A 87 4.12 10.95 2.96
N GLY A 88 3.07 10.59 3.70
CA GLY A 88 2.78 9.20 4.07
C GLY A 88 2.64 8.29 2.85
N PHE A 89 1.90 8.73 1.83
CA PHE A 89 1.73 7.95 0.60
C PHE A 89 3.04 7.75 -0.18
N ARG A 90 3.91 8.78 -0.24
CA ARG A 90 5.23 8.65 -0.88
C ARG A 90 6.15 7.72 -0.10
N LEU A 91 6.14 7.81 1.23
CA LEU A 91 6.90 6.91 2.08
C LEU A 91 6.43 5.47 1.88
N GLY A 92 5.12 5.23 1.90
CA GLY A 92 4.54 3.93 1.58
C GLY A 92 4.90 3.44 0.19
N GLY A 93 4.84 4.31 -0.82
CA GLY A 93 5.24 4.00 -2.19
C GLY A 93 6.69 3.52 -2.26
N ALA A 94 7.63 4.23 -1.62
CA ALA A 94 9.03 3.85 -1.57
C ALA A 94 9.24 2.51 -0.84
N THR A 95 8.68 2.36 0.37
CA THR A 95 8.79 1.13 1.18
C THR A 95 8.25 -0.08 0.43
N TYR A 96 7.07 0.03 -0.17
CA TYR A 96 6.41 -1.08 -0.86
C TYR A 96 7.06 -1.43 -2.19
N THR A 97 7.62 -0.44 -2.90
CA THR A 97 8.41 -0.71 -4.11
C THR A 97 9.62 -1.56 -3.76
N LEU A 98 10.29 -1.25 -2.64
CA LEU A 98 11.47 -1.98 -2.19
C LEU A 98 11.11 -3.40 -1.74
N LEU A 99 10.05 -3.58 -0.94
CA LEU A 99 9.55 -4.90 -0.55
C LEU A 99 9.13 -5.74 -1.77
N ALA A 100 8.40 -5.14 -2.72
CA ALA A 100 8.00 -5.80 -3.96
C ALA A 100 9.22 -6.27 -4.77
N ALA A 101 10.25 -5.44 -4.90
CA ALA A 101 11.49 -5.82 -5.57
C ALA A 101 12.14 -7.03 -4.90
N GLY A 102 12.20 -7.06 -3.57
CA GLY A 102 12.69 -8.21 -2.81
C GLY A 102 11.91 -9.50 -3.09
N GLN A 103 10.58 -9.41 -3.15
CA GLN A 103 9.72 -10.55 -3.45
C GLN A 103 9.86 -11.02 -4.91
N TRP A 104 9.94 -10.12 -5.88
CA TRP A 104 10.17 -10.50 -7.27
C TRP A 104 11.52 -11.20 -7.46
N ILE A 105 12.59 -10.70 -6.82
CA ILE A 105 13.90 -11.39 -6.81
C ILE A 105 13.77 -12.81 -6.25
N ALA A 106 13.02 -13.00 -5.15
CA ALA A 106 12.79 -14.33 -4.59
C ALA A 106 12.03 -15.26 -5.57
N VAL A 107 11.00 -14.74 -6.23
CA VAL A 107 10.21 -15.46 -7.25
C VAL A 107 11.05 -15.86 -8.46
N PHE A 108 11.94 -14.99 -8.93
CA PHE A 108 12.83 -15.29 -10.06
C PHE A 108 13.71 -16.51 -9.81
N HIS A 109 14.11 -16.75 -8.55
CA HIS A 109 14.95 -17.88 -8.20
C HIS A 109 14.17 -19.18 -7.91
N ASN A 110 12.87 -19.09 -7.61
CA ASN A 110 11.98 -20.24 -7.39
C ASN A 110 10.51 -19.90 -7.72
N PRO A 111 10.05 -20.15 -8.95
CA PRO A 111 8.71 -19.78 -9.39
C PRO A 111 7.66 -20.76 -8.85
N TRP A 112 7.24 -20.59 -7.61
CA TRP A 112 6.02 -21.20 -7.07
C TRP A 112 4.85 -20.22 -7.14
N LEU A 113 3.62 -20.74 -7.33
CA LEU A 113 2.41 -19.93 -7.53
C LEU A 113 2.12 -18.96 -6.36
N ASP A 114 2.40 -19.38 -5.12
CA ASP A 114 2.22 -18.52 -3.94
C ASP A 114 3.19 -17.33 -3.93
N GLY A 115 4.41 -17.50 -4.47
CA GLY A 115 5.42 -16.43 -4.55
C GLY A 115 5.00 -15.31 -5.51
N ILE A 116 4.51 -15.68 -6.70
CA ILE A 116 4.04 -14.70 -7.71
C ILE A 116 2.88 -13.89 -7.16
N ARG A 117 1.91 -14.54 -6.51
CA ARG A 117 0.76 -13.86 -5.90
C ARG A 117 1.20 -12.85 -4.83
N GLY A 118 2.11 -13.26 -3.93
CA GLY A 118 2.66 -12.37 -2.90
C GLY A 118 3.32 -11.13 -3.51
N ALA A 119 4.27 -11.34 -4.42
CA ALA A 119 4.99 -10.26 -5.11
C ALA A 119 4.04 -9.31 -5.86
N ALA A 120 3.02 -9.86 -6.53
CA ALA A 120 2.03 -9.07 -7.25
C ALA A 120 1.18 -8.20 -6.30
N ILE A 121 0.71 -8.75 -5.17
CA ILE A 121 -0.08 -7.99 -4.19
C ILE A 121 0.73 -6.80 -3.65
N VAL A 122 1.98 -7.01 -3.24
CA VAL A 122 2.83 -5.92 -2.72
C VAL A 122 3.11 -4.88 -3.81
N THR A 123 3.29 -5.31 -5.06
CA THR A 123 3.43 -4.41 -6.21
C THR A 123 2.18 -3.56 -6.42
N LEU A 124 0.98 -4.13 -6.32
CA LEU A 124 -0.28 -3.40 -6.45
C LEU A 124 -0.42 -2.33 -5.36
N PHE A 125 -0.02 -2.62 -4.12
CA PHE A 125 0.02 -1.62 -3.05
C PHE A 125 1.05 -0.52 -3.33
N ALA A 126 2.25 -0.86 -3.83
CA ALA A 126 3.24 0.13 -4.23
C ALA A 126 2.66 1.10 -5.28
N LEU A 127 1.99 0.57 -6.30
CA LEU A 127 1.31 1.36 -7.33
C LEU A 127 0.17 2.20 -6.75
N ALA A 128 -0.63 1.65 -5.84
CA ALA A 128 -1.71 2.38 -5.19
C ALA A 128 -1.16 3.57 -4.37
N TYR A 129 -0.10 3.36 -3.61
CA TYR A 129 0.59 4.41 -2.85
C TYR A 129 1.09 5.54 -3.76
N TRP A 130 1.81 5.21 -4.84
CA TRP A 130 2.29 6.21 -5.80
C TRP A 130 1.15 6.92 -6.53
N GLY A 131 0.12 6.19 -6.94
CA GLY A 131 -1.07 6.72 -7.59
C GLY A 131 -1.82 7.72 -6.72
N LEU A 132 -2.03 7.39 -5.44
CA LEU A 132 -2.66 8.28 -4.47
C LEU A 132 -1.79 9.50 -4.17
N ALA A 133 -0.48 9.31 -3.97
CA ALA A 133 0.46 10.42 -3.77
C ALA A 133 0.41 11.43 -4.94
N LYS A 134 0.42 10.92 -6.18
CA LYS A 134 0.30 11.75 -7.39
C LYS A 134 -1.07 12.43 -7.45
N GLY A 135 -2.15 11.67 -7.33
CA GLY A 135 -3.51 12.19 -7.43
C GLY A 135 -3.81 13.31 -6.42
N TYR A 136 -3.37 13.16 -5.17
CA TYR A 136 -3.51 14.21 -4.16
C TYR A 136 -2.58 15.40 -4.41
N THR A 137 -1.38 15.19 -4.95
CA THR A 137 -0.48 16.29 -5.35
C THR A 137 -1.12 17.14 -6.44
N ASP A 138 -1.68 16.50 -7.47
CA ASP A 138 -2.34 17.17 -8.58
C ASP A 138 -3.60 17.91 -8.11
N GLN A 139 -4.38 17.31 -7.18
CA GLN A 139 -5.55 17.95 -6.56
C GLN A 139 -5.21 19.23 -5.80
N ILE A 140 -4.07 19.29 -5.11
CA ILE A 140 -3.64 20.51 -4.41
C ILE A 140 -3.23 21.59 -5.42
N ARG A 141 -2.55 21.20 -6.50
CA ARG A 141 -2.05 22.15 -7.52
C ARG A 141 -3.15 22.77 -8.38
N SER A 142 -4.28 22.08 -8.52
CA SER A 142 -5.42 22.56 -9.30
C SER A 142 -6.35 23.50 -8.51
N ARG A 143 -6.02 23.82 -7.26
CA ARG A 143 -6.75 24.77 -6.42
C ARG A 143 -5.97 26.07 -6.31
#